data_AF-A0A1F3NEP3-F1
#
_entry.id   AF-A0A1F3NEP3-F1
#
_cell.length_a   1.000
_cell.length_b   1.000
_cell.length_c   1.000
_cell.angle_alpha   90.00
_cell.angle_beta   90.00
_cell.angle_gamma   90.00
#
_symmetry.space_group_name_H-M   'P 1'
#
loop_
_entity.id
_entity.type
_entity.pdbx_description
1 polymer ?
#
loop_
_entity_poly.entity_id
_entity_poly.type
_entity_poly.pdbx_seq_one_letter_code
_entity_poly.pdbx_strand_id
1 'polypeptide(L)'
;MAALYFLVSYPLESQGVFSKVKNAVTKEILGASNDDTNSSKPGPEPSSARDDAKTIVDLTKFKLDYKEINICEKEDGSLLIKDRRDGKYYLLKDGKSEGPLSENDPRVTDCVDTGAGASENQDSDNWVDKYPAFISHSGDKYLIKFNGKSFGPYAVISDFAVSLSRDKFAALVTENVLVTEAQNKKIEEEMEKAKTDQERLEISMKYTQQMSDILSQPGGTESIQPKLVSNVPGASYDMMKWMGGRLNSKVKYDDIVVTATDKIIDLKGNTIITLSDNRYDFNDLFLNSSGTKYASYKYGTLTFSDKTSLAELFNPNLTKTDGKVYLTYMYYSPGKNAIMQAAIPF
;
A
#
# COMPACT_ATOMS: atom_id res chain seq x y z
N MET A 1 -4.06 60.49 -44.60
CA MET A 1 -3.33 59.47 -45.37
C MET A 1 -1.83 59.72 -45.16
N ALA A 2 -1.20 59.00 -44.24
CA ALA A 2 0.25 58.93 -44.06
C ALA A 2 0.58 57.75 -43.14
N ALA A 3 1.65 57.03 -43.47
CA ALA A 3 1.89 55.62 -43.17
C ALA A 3 2.18 55.29 -41.70
N LEU A 4 1.64 54.15 -41.25
CA LEU A 4 2.10 53.42 -40.06
C LEU A 4 3.29 52.54 -40.48
N TYR A 5 4.49 52.82 -39.99
CA TYR A 5 5.66 51.95 -40.17
C TYR A 5 5.57 50.78 -39.18
N PHE A 6 5.43 49.55 -39.70
CA PHE A 6 5.74 48.33 -38.95
C PHE A 6 7.26 48.16 -38.92
N LEU A 7 7.87 48.37 -37.75
CA LEU A 7 9.21 47.84 -37.46
C LEU A 7 9.04 46.35 -37.10
N VAL A 8 9.32 45.50 -38.08
CA VAL A 8 9.55 44.06 -37.84
C VAL A 8 10.99 43.91 -37.35
N SER A 9 11.17 43.77 -36.05
CA SER A 9 12.42 43.25 -35.47
C SER A 9 12.37 41.73 -35.48
N TYR A 10 13.25 41.12 -36.27
CA TYR A 10 13.54 39.69 -36.23
C TYR A 10 14.36 39.37 -34.97
N PRO A 11 13.97 38.39 -34.13
CA PRO A 11 14.93 37.73 -33.27
C PRO A 11 15.63 36.63 -34.09
N LEU A 12 16.84 36.93 -34.54
CA LEU A 12 17.78 36.04 -35.23
C LEU A 12 18.44 34.99 -34.29
N GLU A 13 17.89 34.76 -33.10
CA GLU A 13 18.47 33.87 -32.08
C GLU A 13 17.61 32.66 -31.69
N SER A 14 16.49 32.37 -32.39
CA SER A 14 15.67 31.18 -32.07
C SER A 14 16.03 29.91 -32.86
N GLN A 15 16.84 30.00 -33.92
CA GLN A 15 17.15 28.81 -34.76
C GLN A 15 18.27 27.91 -34.18
N GLY A 16 19.13 28.44 -33.32
CA GLY A 16 20.22 27.67 -32.69
C GLY A 16 19.78 26.79 -31.50
N VAL A 17 18.72 27.20 -30.80
CA VAL A 17 18.23 26.47 -29.61
C VAL A 17 17.33 25.31 -30.01
N PHE A 18 16.45 25.49 -31.01
CA PHE A 18 15.58 24.43 -31.50
C PHE A 18 16.33 23.29 -32.21
N SER A 19 17.44 23.57 -32.88
CA SER A 19 18.28 22.51 -33.48
C SER A 19 19.03 21.69 -32.43
N LYS A 20 19.47 22.31 -31.33
CA LYS A 20 20.09 21.61 -30.19
C LYS A 20 19.09 20.72 -29.44
N VAL A 21 17.88 21.22 -29.18
CA VAL A 21 16.82 20.42 -28.54
C VAL A 21 16.35 19.29 -29.46
N LYS A 22 16.18 19.57 -30.77
CA LYS A 22 15.81 18.52 -31.74
C LYS A 22 16.90 17.45 -31.85
N ASN A 23 18.19 17.83 -31.87
CA ASN A 23 19.28 16.85 -31.90
C ASN A 23 19.41 16.06 -30.59
N ALA A 24 19.20 16.68 -29.43
CA ALA A 24 19.21 15.98 -28.14
C ALA A 24 18.08 14.96 -28.04
N VAL A 25 16.85 15.36 -28.41
CA VAL A 25 15.67 14.50 -28.41
C VAL A 25 15.76 13.41 -29.48
N THR A 26 16.29 13.71 -30.66
CA THR A 26 16.48 12.72 -31.74
C THR A 26 17.56 11.70 -31.39
N LYS A 27 18.61 12.11 -30.65
CA LYS A 27 19.68 11.20 -30.19
C LYS A 27 19.21 10.28 -29.05
N GLU A 28 18.25 10.73 -28.25
CA GLU A 28 17.62 9.94 -27.19
C GLU A 28 16.54 8.97 -27.72
N ILE A 29 15.85 9.34 -28.80
CA ILE A 29 14.79 8.52 -29.43
C ILE A 29 15.34 7.48 -30.41
N LEU A 30 16.43 7.77 -31.14
CA LEU A 30 16.93 6.88 -32.21
C LEU A 30 17.97 5.84 -31.77
N GLY A 31 18.35 5.78 -30.48
CA GLY A 31 19.27 4.74 -30.01
C GLY A 31 20.56 4.63 -30.83
N ALA A 32 21.10 5.76 -31.30
CA ALA A 32 22.32 5.77 -32.08
C ALA A 32 23.51 5.47 -31.16
N SER A 33 23.79 4.19 -31.01
CA SER A 33 25.08 3.64 -30.58
C SER A 33 26.15 4.13 -31.54
N ASN A 34 26.78 5.26 -31.23
CA ASN A 34 28.07 5.57 -31.80
C ASN A 34 29.12 4.70 -31.08
N ASP A 35 29.80 3.90 -31.90
CA ASP A 35 31.09 3.27 -31.62
C ASP A 35 32.12 4.31 -31.15
N ASP A 36 32.10 4.64 -29.87
CA ASP A 36 33.20 5.29 -29.15
C ASP A 36 33.61 4.38 -27.98
N THR A 37 34.38 3.35 -28.34
CA THR A 37 35.28 2.68 -27.40
C THR A 37 36.19 3.73 -26.75
N ASN A 38 36.15 3.82 -25.41
CA ASN A 38 37.00 4.64 -24.51
C ASN A 38 36.49 5.98 -24.00
N SER A 39 35.26 6.02 -23.48
CA SER A 39 34.86 7.04 -22.49
C SER A 39 33.76 6.53 -21.54
N SER A 40 33.95 5.38 -20.90
CA SER A 40 33.06 4.93 -19.82
C SER A 40 33.41 5.65 -18.52
N LYS A 41 33.19 6.97 -18.46
CA LYS A 41 33.08 7.60 -17.15
C LYS A 41 31.74 7.13 -16.57
N PRO A 42 31.73 6.45 -15.41
CA PRO A 42 30.51 6.08 -14.74
C PRO A 42 29.60 7.31 -14.63
N GLY A 43 28.31 7.17 -14.96
CA GLY A 43 27.35 8.26 -14.82
C GLY A 43 27.30 8.75 -13.36
N PRO A 44 26.90 10.01 -13.11
CA PRO A 44 26.82 10.52 -11.74
C PRO A 44 25.85 9.67 -10.92
N GLU A 45 26.19 9.43 -9.66
CA GLU A 45 25.29 8.77 -8.71
C GLU A 45 24.09 9.69 -8.39
N PRO A 46 22.89 9.13 -8.17
CA PRO A 46 21.71 9.91 -7.83
C PRO A 46 21.83 10.57 -6.45
N SER A 47 21.01 11.58 -6.21
CA SER A 47 20.98 12.30 -4.92
C SER A 47 20.63 11.42 -3.70
N SER A 48 19.98 10.29 -3.95
CA SER A 48 19.63 9.28 -2.94
C SER A 48 20.75 8.28 -2.65
N ALA A 49 21.87 8.32 -3.39
CA ALA A 49 22.97 7.39 -3.19
C ALA A 49 23.60 7.55 -1.81
N ARG A 50 23.99 6.42 -1.21
CA ARG A 50 24.72 6.39 0.06
C ARG A 50 25.97 5.52 -0.03
N ASP A 51 27.00 5.89 0.72
CA ASP A 51 28.27 5.16 0.74
C ASP A 51 28.13 3.74 1.33
N ASP A 52 27.16 3.55 2.23
CA ASP A 52 26.85 2.27 2.89
C ASP A 52 25.82 1.43 2.14
N ALA A 53 25.43 1.83 0.92
CA ALA A 53 24.45 1.11 0.12
C ALA A 53 24.98 -0.27 -0.33
N LYS A 54 24.13 -1.29 -0.21
CA LYS A 54 24.43 -2.67 -0.61
C LYS A 54 23.96 -2.90 -2.04
N THR A 55 24.77 -3.59 -2.84
CA THR A 55 24.35 -4.03 -4.17
C THR A 55 23.33 -5.15 -4.03
N ILE A 56 22.16 -4.93 -4.62
CA ILE A 56 21.04 -5.88 -4.64
C ILE A 56 21.02 -6.61 -5.98
N VAL A 57 21.16 -5.88 -7.09
CA VAL A 57 21.21 -6.48 -8.43
C VAL A 57 22.40 -5.91 -9.20
N ASP A 58 23.29 -6.79 -9.66
CA ASP A 58 24.29 -6.45 -10.65
C ASP A 58 23.68 -6.64 -12.05
N LEU A 59 23.33 -5.53 -12.72
CA LEU A 59 22.69 -5.59 -14.04
C LEU A 59 23.69 -6.00 -15.12
N THR A 60 24.98 -5.75 -14.91
CA THR A 60 26.05 -6.15 -15.83
C THR A 60 26.17 -7.66 -15.90
N LYS A 61 26.10 -8.35 -14.75
CA LYS A 61 26.12 -9.81 -14.68
C LYS A 61 25.03 -10.46 -15.54
N PHE A 62 23.85 -9.86 -15.59
CA PHE A 62 22.69 -10.38 -16.33
C PHE A 62 22.47 -9.72 -17.70
N LYS A 63 23.33 -8.78 -18.11
CA LYS A 63 23.18 -7.98 -19.33
C LYS A 63 21.80 -7.31 -19.43
N LEU A 64 21.29 -6.83 -18.29
CA LEU A 64 20.02 -6.14 -18.19
C LEU A 64 20.22 -4.63 -18.35
N ASP A 65 19.28 -3.97 -19.03
CA ASP A 65 19.18 -2.51 -19.03
C ASP A 65 18.15 -2.09 -17.97
N TYR A 66 18.55 -1.17 -17.08
CA TYR A 66 17.65 -0.61 -16.07
C TYR A 66 16.36 -0.02 -16.66
N LYS A 67 16.42 0.56 -17.87
CA LYS A 67 15.25 1.14 -18.56
C LYS A 67 14.29 0.07 -19.11
N GLU A 68 14.75 -1.17 -19.21
CA GLU A 68 14.01 -2.28 -19.82
C GLU A 68 13.62 -3.36 -18.81
N ILE A 69 13.72 -3.09 -17.50
CA ILE A 69 13.30 -4.01 -16.45
C ILE A 69 12.04 -3.54 -15.71
N ASN A 70 11.26 -4.49 -15.23
CA ASN A 70 10.30 -4.28 -14.15
C ASN A 70 10.82 -4.99 -12.90
N ILE A 71 10.70 -4.32 -11.75
CA ILE A 71 11.05 -4.87 -10.44
C ILE A 71 9.78 -4.96 -9.62
N CYS A 72 9.58 -6.10 -8.99
CA CYS A 72 8.48 -6.32 -8.06
C CYS A 72 9.04 -7.00 -6.80
N GLU A 73 8.67 -6.49 -5.62
CA GLU A 73 9.05 -7.07 -4.33
C GLU A 73 7.94 -7.98 -3.82
N LYS A 74 8.31 -9.15 -3.30
CA LYS A 74 7.42 -10.09 -2.65
C LYS A 74 7.29 -9.79 -1.15
N GLU A 75 6.26 -10.35 -0.51
CA GLU A 75 6.09 -10.23 0.95
C GLU A 75 7.30 -10.75 1.76
N ASP A 76 8.06 -11.70 1.23
CA ASP A 76 9.27 -12.24 1.87
C ASP A 76 10.53 -11.39 1.63
N GLY A 77 10.40 -10.23 0.97
CA GLY A 77 11.49 -9.33 0.62
C GLY A 77 12.31 -9.76 -0.61
N SER A 78 11.94 -10.87 -1.28
CA SER A 78 12.58 -11.26 -2.54
C SER A 78 12.14 -10.35 -3.69
N LEU A 79 13.01 -10.14 -4.67
CA LEU A 79 12.71 -9.32 -5.86
C LEU A 79 12.53 -10.19 -7.09
N LEU A 80 11.44 -9.99 -7.81
CA LEU A 80 11.26 -10.49 -9.16
C LEU A 80 11.64 -9.40 -10.15
N ILE A 81 12.54 -9.71 -11.07
CA ILE A 81 12.98 -8.82 -12.13
C ILE A 81 12.52 -9.41 -13.45
N LYS A 82 11.70 -8.66 -14.19
CA LYS A 82 11.28 -9.02 -15.55
C LYS A 82 12.06 -8.19 -16.54
N ASP A 83 12.82 -8.85 -17.39
CA ASP A 83 13.42 -8.27 -18.59
C ASP A 83 12.32 -8.11 -19.65
N ARG A 84 12.01 -6.87 -20.03
CA ARG A 84 10.97 -6.57 -21.02
C ARG A 84 11.40 -6.92 -22.44
N ARG A 85 12.71 -7.01 -22.71
CA ARG A 85 13.24 -7.27 -24.05
C ARG A 85 13.11 -8.75 -24.40
N ASP A 86 13.59 -9.62 -23.51
CA ASP A 86 13.63 -11.06 -23.75
C ASP A 86 12.46 -11.80 -23.07
N GLY A 87 11.64 -11.12 -22.26
CA GLY A 87 10.55 -11.72 -21.50
C GLY A 87 11.03 -12.64 -20.37
N LYS A 88 12.31 -12.58 -20.00
CA LYS A 88 12.94 -13.43 -18.99
C LYS A 88 12.68 -12.91 -17.58
N TYR A 89 12.59 -13.83 -16.63
CA TYR A 89 12.38 -13.53 -15.22
C TYR A 89 13.59 -13.94 -14.40
N TYR A 90 13.99 -13.10 -13.45
CA TYR A 90 15.07 -13.37 -12.51
C TYR A 90 14.53 -13.19 -11.09
N LEU A 91 14.91 -14.09 -10.19
CA LEU A 91 14.55 -14.01 -8.78
C LEU A 91 15.78 -13.62 -7.96
N LEU A 92 15.61 -12.64 -7.10
CA LEU A 92 16.61 -12.25 -6.13
C LEU A 92 16.12 -12.59 -4.73
N LYS A 93 16.81 -13.51 -4.04
CA LYS A 93 16.47 -13.93 -2.68
C LYS A 93 17.75 -14.09 -1.87
N ASP A 94 17.75 -13.61 -0.63
CA ASP A 94 18.89 -13.70 0.30
C ASP A 94 20.22 -13.18 -0.30
N GLY A 95 20.15 -12.11 -1.09
CA GLY A 95 21.31 -11.52 -1.78
C GLY A 95 21.88 -12.35 -2.92
N LYS A 96 21.23 -13.47 -3.27
CA LYS A 96 21.56 -14.30 -4.43
C LYS A 96 20.59 -14.03 -5.56
N SER A 97 21.15 -13.93 -6.75
CA SER A 97 20.42 -13.81 -8.00
C SER A 97 20.35 -15.16 -8.70
N GLU A 98 19.12 -15.60 -8.97
CA GLU A 98 18.77 -16.83 -9.67
C GLU A 98 18.00 -16.48 -10.95
N GLY A 99 18.22 -17.28 -12.01
CA GLY A 99 17.54 -17.13 -13.29
C GLY A 99 18.48 -17.06 -14.50
N PRO A 100 17.93 -16.92 -15.72
CA PRO A 100 16.51 -16.73 -15.99
C PRO A 100 15.68 -17.96 -15.62
N LEU A 101 14.48 -17.75 -15.07
CA LEU A 101 13.53 -18.81 -14.76
C LEU A 101 13.00 -19.45 -16.06
N SER A 102 12.79 -20.76 -16.01
CA SER A 102 12.31 -21.62 -17.09
C SER A 102 10.82 -21.94 -16.91
N GLU A 103 10.15 -22.44 -17.95
CA GLU A 103 8.72 -22.81 -17.88
C GLU A 103 8.38 -23.87 -16.81
N ASN A 104 9.37 -24.69 -16.44
CA ASN A 104 9.23 -25.74 -15.43
C ASN A 104 9.52 -25.27 -13.99
N ASP A 105 9.97 -24.02 -13.81
CA ASP A 105 10.22 -23.48 -12.49
C ASP A 105 8.90 -23.18 -11.76
N PRO A 106 8.88 -23.26 -10.41
CA PRO A 106 7.68 -22.96 -9.64
C PRO A 106 7.11 -21.59 -10.01
N ARG A 107 5.80 -21.54 -10.27
CA ARG A 107 5.11 -20.29 -10.56
C ARG A 107 5.28 -19.31 -9.42
N VAL A 108 5.69 -18.09 -9.76
CA VAL A 108 5.73 -16.97 -8.82
C VAL A 108 4.36 -16.31 -8.81
N THR A 109 3.60 -16.51 -7.73
CA THR A 109 2.22 -16.02 -7.59
C THR A 109 2.11 -14.66 -6.91
N ASP A 110 3.17 -14.21 -6.23
CA ASP A 110 3.08 -13.13 -5.25
C ASP A 110 3.51 -11.75 -5.80
N CYS A 111 3.69 -11.65 -7.13
CA CYS A 111 3.92 -10.38 -7.81
C CYS A 111 2.65 -9.90 -8.49
N VAL A 112 1.93 -9.01 -7.83
CA VAL A 112 0.80 -8.30 -8.43
C VAL A 112 1.36 -7.20 -9.32
N ASP A 113 1.10 -7.31 -10.63
CA ASP A 113 1.44 -6.29 -11.63
C ASP A 113 0.69 -5.00 -11.24
N THR A 114 1.40 -3.97 -10.77
CA THR A 114 0.80 -2.67 -10.40
C THR A 114 0.28 -1.88 -11.62
N GLY A 115 0.35 -2.46 -12.82
CA GLY A 115 0.00 -1.83 -14.09
C GLY A 115 -1.23 -2.36 -14.82
N ALA A 116 -1.94 -3.36 -14.29
CA ALA A 116 -3.19 -3.83 -14.88
C ALA A 116 -4.27 -3.78 -13.81
N GLY A 117 -5.34 -3.04 -14.09
CA GLY A 117 -6.48 -2.87 -13.20
C GLY A 117 -6.83 -4.19 -12.55
N ALA A 118 -6.51 -4.31 -11.26
CA ALA A 118 -7.25 -5.19 -10.38
C ALA A 118 -8.69 -4.76 -10.62
N SER A 119 -9.44 -5.59 -11.34
CA SER A 119 -10.87 -5.45 -11.40
C SER A 119 -11.31 -5.39 -9.95
N GLU A 120 -11.64 -4.20 -9.50
CA GLU A 120 -12.44 -3.96 -8.31
C GLU A 120 -13.79 -4.64 -8.57
N ASN A 121 -13.81 -5.97 -8.55
CA ASN A 121 -15.00 -6.65 -8.11
C ASN A 121 -15.07 -6.34 -6.62
N GLN A 122 -15.79 -5.26 -6.35
CA GLN A 122 -16.10 -4.68 -5.06
C GLN A 122 -16.96 -5.62 -4.21
N ASP A 123 -16.55 -6.87 -4.03
CA ASP A 123 -16.93 -7.63 -2.85
C ASP A 123 -15.84 -7.37 -1.81
N SER A 124 -15.82 -6.12 -1.31
CA SER A 124 -14.84 -5.62 -0.33
C SER A 124 -14.84 -6.38 0.99
N ASP A 125 -15.80 -7.29 1.19
CA ASP A 125 -16.20 -7.80 2.49
C ASP A 125 -15.72 -9.22 2.78
N ASN A 126 -15.07 -9.91 1.81
CA ASN A 126 -14.52 -11.23 2.12
C ASN A 126 -13.16 -11.17 2.81
N TRP A 127 -13.19 -10.89 4.11
CA TRP A 127 -12.01 -10.87 4.98
C TRP A 127 -11.29 -12.22 5.07
N VAL A 128 -11.99 -13.32 4.79
CA VAL A 128 -11.40 -14.66 4.76
C VAL A 128 -10.43 -14.79 3.59
N ASP A 129 -10.74 -14.21 2.43
CA ASP A 129 -9.83 -14.25 1.27
C ASP A 129 -8.61 -13.34 1.47
N LYS A 130 -8.80 -12.19 2.12
CA LYS A 130 -7.72 -11.24 2.41
C LYS A 130 -6.77 -11.74 3.52
N TYR A 131 -7.31 -12.42 4.52
CA TYR A 131 -6.55 -12.87 5.69
C TYR A 131 -6.89 -14.32 6.08
N PRO A 132 -6.70 -15.31 5.18
CA PRO A 132 -7.14 -16.70 5.39
C PRO A 132 -6.42 -17.39 6.56
N ALA A 133 -5.22 -16.91 6.92
CA ALA A 133 -4.47 -17.41 8.06
C ALA A 133 -5.06 -16.97 9.42
N PHE A 134 -5.85 -15.90 9.45
CA PHE A 134 -6.33 -15.26 10.68
C PHE A 134 -7.85 -15.22 10.78
N ILE A 135 -8.58 -15.24 9.67
CA ILE A 135 -10.01 -15.04 9.63
C ILE A 135 -10.66 -16.24 8.96
N SER A 136 -11.71 -16.76 9.59
CA SER A 136 -12.50 -17.88 9.09
C SER A 136 -13.98 -17.65 9.37
N HIS A 137 -14.87 -18.37 8.70
CA HIS A 137 -16.29 -18.37 9.05
C HIS A 137 -16.60 -19.33 10.19
N SER A 138 -17.54 -18.93 11.04
CA SER A 138 -18.18 -19.74 12.08
C SER A 138 -19.68 -19.57 11.95
N GLY A 139 -20.31 -20.39 11.09
CA GLY A 139 -21.65 -20.13 10.60
C GLY A 139 -21.67 -18.86 9.73
N ASP A 140 -22.65 -17.99 9.94
CA ASP A 140 -22.82 -16.73 9.19
C ASP A 140 -21.94 -15.58 9.72
N LYS A 141 -21.05 -15.86 10.68
CA LYS A 141 -20.19 -14.87 11.34
C LYS A 141 -18.72 -15.13 11.08
N TYR A 142 -17.90 -14.11 11.26
CA TYR A 142 -16.44 -14.20 11.25
C TYR A 142 -15.89 -14.63 12.61
N LEU A 143 -14.85 -15.46 12.58
CA LEU A 143 -14.05 -15.86 13.72
C LEU A 143 -12.60 -15.50 13.43
N ILE A 144 -12.02 -14.67 14.29
CA ILE A 144 -10.60 -14.28 14.21
C ILE A 144 -9.80 -15.24 15.08
N LYS A 145 -8.77 -15.86 14.52
CA LYS A 145 -7.82 -16.73 15.21
C LYS A 145 -6.44 -16.08 15.19
N PHE A 146 -5.86 -15.90 16.37
CA PHE A 146 -4.53 -15.31 16.50
C PHE A 146 -3.79 -15.93 17.68
N ASN A 147 -2.57 -16.41 17.45
CA ASN A 147 -1.74 -17.10 18.46
C ASN A 147 -2.50 -18.19 19.24
N GLY A 148 -3.28 -19.02 18.53
CA GLY A 148 -4.07 -20.11 19.12
C GLY A 148 -5.30 -19.67 19.91
N LYS A 149 -5.56 -18.37 20.05
CA LYS A 149 -6.78 -17.83 20.66
C LYS A 149 -7.81 -17.49 19.59
N SER A 150 -9.07 -17.70 19.91
CA SER A 150 -10.20 -17.31 19.07
C SER A 150 -10.88 -16.06 19.64
N PHE A 151 -11.24 -15.13 18.76
CA PHE A 151 -11.96 -13.90 19.07
C PHE A 151 -13.21 -13.85 18.20
N GLY A 152 -14.37 -13.66 18.82
CA GLY A 152 -15.67 -13.71 18.16
C GLY A 152 -16.52 -14.89 18.63
N PRO A 153 -17.60 -15.20 17.91
CA PRO A 153 -17.90 -14.81 16.53
C PRO A 153 -18.45 -13.38 16.35
N TYR A 154 -18.15 -12.73 15.22
CA TYR A 154 -18.56 -11.36 14.86
C TYR A 154 -19.36 -11.33 13.56
N ALA A 155 -20.45 -10.56 13.51
CA ALA A 155 -21.24 -10.40 12.30
C ALA A 155 -20.50 -9.63 11.20
N VAL A 156 -19.74 -8.59 11.58
CA VAL A 156 -19.03 -7.72 10.64
C VAL A 156 -17.61 -7.47 11.14
N ILE A 157 -16.66 -7.47 10.22
CA ILE A 157 -15.33 -6.88 10.40
C ILE A 157 -15.31 -5.63 9.51
N SER A 158 -15.19 -4.46 10.10
CA SER A 158 -15.13 -3.18 9.36
C SER A 158 -13.71 -2.81 8.98
N ASP A 159 -12.73 -3.27 9.76
CA ASP A 159 -11.32 -3.05 9.49
C ASP A 159 -10.47 -4.12 10.18
N PHE A 160 -9.34 -4.49 9.59
CA PHE A 160 -8.43 -5.50 10.12
C PHE A 160 -7.00 -5.24 9.70
N ALA A 161 -6.08 -5.28 10.66
CA ALA A 161 -4.66 -5.12 10.42
C ALA A 161 -3.84 -6.09 11.29
N VAL A 162 -2.70 -6.52 10.74
CA VAL A 162 -1.69 -7.37 11.41
C VAL A 162 -0.33 -6.69 11.27
N SER A 163 0.45 -6.64 12.34
CA SER A 163 1.81 -6.05 12.32
C SER A 163 2.72 -6.77 11.33
N LEU A 164 3.79 -6.09 10.87
CA LEU A 164 4.77 -6.68 9.95
C LEU A 164 5.41 -7.97 10.49
N SER A 165 5.65 -8.07 11.81
CA SER A 165 6.18 -9.30 12.41
C SER A 165 5.11 -10.37 12.66
N ARG A 166 3.83 -10.04 12.41
CA ARG A 166 2.66 -10.89 12.65
C ARG A 166 2.48 -11.30 14.11
N ASP A 167 2.96 -10.50 15.04
CA ASP A 167 2.82 -10.70 16.49
C ASP A 167 1.64 -9.93 17.11
N LYS A 168 1.11 -8.93 16.39
CA LYS A 168 -0.01 -8.08 16.81
C LYS A 168 -1.09 -8.05 15.75
N PHE A 169 -2.33 -7.95 16.20
CA PHE A 169 -3.47 -7.69 15.33
C PHE A 169 -4.43 -6.68 15.97
N ALA A 170 -5.22 -6.03 15.13
CA ALA A 170 -6.32 -5.19 15.54
C ALA A 170 -7.47 -5.37 14.55
N ALA A 171 -8.69 -5.40 15.06
CA ALA A 171 -9.90 -5.54 14.27
C ALA A 171 -10.99 -4.61 14.79
N LEU A 172 -11.60 -3.83 13.92
CA LEU A 172 -12.86 -3.16 14.21
C LEU A 172 -13.99 -4.12 13.82
N VAL A 173 -14.78 -4.55 14.80
CA VAL A 173 -15.79 -5.59 14.61
C VAL A 173 -17.12 -5.17 15.23
N THR A 174 -18.20 -5.72 14.67
CA THR A 174 -19.54 -5.62 15.23
C THR A 174 -20.04 -7.04 15.52
N GLU A 175 -20.50 -7.29 16.75
CA GLU A 175 -20.90 -8.65 17.16
C GLU A 175 -22.16 -9.11 16.44
N ASN A 176 -23.13 -8.21 16.31
CA ASN A 176 -24.44 -8.48 15.73
C ASN A 176 -24.81 -7.38 14.73
N VAL A 177 -25.59 -7.75 13.72
CA VAL A 177 -26.30 -6.81 12.87
C VAL A 177 -27.79 -6.91 13.18
N LEU A 178 -28.50 -5.79 13.15
CA LEU A 178 -29.94 -5.75 13.42
C LEU A 178 -30.72 -6.61 12.41
N VAL A 179 -30.24 -6.65 11.17
CA VAL A 179 -30.78 -7.50 10.12
C VAL A 179 -29.66 -7.98 9.23
N THR A 180 -29.61 -9.29 9.00
CA THR A 180 -28.73 -9.87 7.97
C THR A 180 -29.37 -9.71 6.59
N GLU A 181 -28.57 -9.71 5.52
CA GLU A 181 -29.11 -9.67 4.15
C GLU A 181 -30.06 -10.83 3.86
N ALA A 182 -29.74 -12.02 4.37
CA ALA A 182 -30.61 -13.20 4.22
C ALA A 182 -31.97 -13.01 4.92
N GLN A 183 -32.01 -12.33 6.05
CA GLN A 183 -33.26 -12.00 6.74
C GLN A 183 -34.04 -10.91 6.00
N ASN A 184 -33.38 -9.85 5.53
CA ASN A 184 -34.02 -8.82 4.71
C ASN A 184 -34.67 -9.44 3.47
N LYS A 185 -33.95 -10.29 2.75
CA LYS A 185 -34.48 -10.95 1.55
C LYS A 185 -35.68 -11.84 1.87
N LYS A 186 -35.67 -12.57 2.98
CA LYS A 186 -36.84 -13.36 3.41
C LYS A 186 -38.04 -12.47 3.72
N ILE A 187 -37.83 -11.33 4.37
CA ILE A 187 -38.90 -10.39 4.70
C ILE A 187 -39.46 -9.76 3.42
N GLU A 188 -38.61 -9.36 2.48
CA GLU A 188 -39.04 -8.85 1.17
C GLU A 188 -39.88 -9.90 0.43
N GLU A 189 -39.42 -11.14 0.36
CA GLU A 189 -40.16 -12.23 -0.28
C GLU A 189 -41.49 -12.55 0.42
N GLU A 190 -41.56 -12.45 1.76
CA GLU A 190 -42.81 -12.63 2.52
C GLU A 190 -43.78 -11.46 2.29
N MET A 191 -43.27 -10.22 2.23
CA MET A 191 -44.06 -9.02 1.97
C MET A 191 -44.63 -8.97 0.54
N GLU A 192 -43.88 -9.44 -0.44
CA GLU A 192 -44.35 -9.57 -1.83
C GLU A 192 -45.44 -10.63 -1.97
N LYS A 193 -45.38 -11.71 -1.19
CA LYS A 193 -46.38 -12.80 -1.20
C LYS A 193 -47.64 -12.46 -0.40
N ALA A 194 -47.58 -11.50 0.52
CA ALA A 194 -48.72 -11.06 1.32
C ALA A 194 -49.77 -10.35 0.45
N LYS A 195 -51.02 -10.83 0.51
CA LYS A 195 -52.13 -10.35 -0.34
C LYS A 195 -52.96 -9.26 0.33
N THR A 196 -52.88 -9.16 1.65
CA THR A 196 -53.69 -8.24 2.45
C THR A 196 -52.82 -7.33 3.31
N ASP A 197 -53.36 -6.15 3.64
CA ASP A 197 -52.67 -5.22 4.54
C ASP A 197 -52.51 -5.78 5.96
N GLN A 198 -53.41 -6.69 6.37
CA GLN A 198 -53.33 -7.40 7.65
C GLN A 198 -52.09 -8.31 7.70
N GLU A 199 -51.84 -9.10 6.65
CA GLU A 199 -50.67 -9.99 6.55
C GLU A 199 -49.36 -9.19 6.52
N ARG A 200 -49.32 -8.06 5.81
CA ARG A 200 -48.17 -7.14 5.80
C ARG A 200 -47.90 -6.55 7.18
N LEU A 201 -48.95 -6.21 7.93
CA LEU A 201 -48.85 -5.72 9.30
C LEU A 201 -48.28 -6.81 10.23
N GLU A 202 -48.74 -8.06 10.10
CA GLU A 202 -48.22 -9.18 10.88
C GLU A 202 -46.74 -9.47 10.62
N ILE A 203 -46.31 -9.44 9.34
CA ILE A 203 -44.89 -9.57 8.98
C ILE A 203 -44.07 -8.44 9.61
N SER A 204 -44.55 -7.20 9.53
CA SER A 204 -43.89 -6.03 10.14
C SER A 204 -43.82 -6.13 11.67
N MET A 205 -44.85 -6.67 12.33
CA MET A 205 -44.83 -6.90 13.77
C MET A 205 -43.85 -7.99 14.18
N LYS A 206 -43.78 -9.11 13.44
CA LYS A 206 -42.77 -10.16 13.66
C LYS A 206 -41.35 -9.60 13.53
N TYR A 207 -41.13 -8.75 12.52
CA TYR A 207 -39.85 -8.08 12.32
C TYR A 207 -39.50 -7.13 13.48
N THR A 208 -40.47 -6.32 13.93
CA THR A 208 -40.28 -5.44 15.10
C THR A 208 -39.97 -6.24 16.37
N GLN A 209 -40.62 -7.39 16.56
CA GLN A 209 -40.35 -8.29 17.67
C GLN A 209 -38.91 -8.84 17.60
N GLN A 210 -38.46 -9.29 16.43
CA GLN A 210 -37.08 -9.74 16.23
C GLN A 210 -36.05 -8.64 16.52
N MET A 211 -36.30 -7.39 16.10
CA MET A 211 -35.43 -6.27 16.46
C MET A 211 -35.39 -6.03 17.98
N SER A 212 -36.55 -6.08 18.66
CA SER A 212 -36.62 -5.98 20.13
C SER A 212 -35.88 -7.12 20.82
N ASP A 213 -35.90 -8.33 20.26
CA ASP A 213 -35.22 -9.49 20.80
C ASP A 213 -33.68 -9.34 20.69
N ILE A 214 -33.17 -8.83 19.56
CA ILE A 214 -31.73 -8.52 19.40
C ILE A 214 -31.28 -7.45 20.41
N LEU A 215 -32.08 -6.40 20.60
CA LEU A 215 -31.78 -5.34 21.56
C LEU A 215 -31.88 -5.77 23.03
N SER A 216 -32.55 -6.89 23.32
CA SER A 216 -32.70 -7.45 24.66
C SER A 216 -31.74 -8.60 24.98
N GLN A 217 -30.97 -9.09 24.01
CA GLN A 217 -29.88 -10.04 24.25
C GLN A 217 -28.75 -9.41 25.10
N PRO A 218 -27.94 -10.22 25.82
CA PRO A 218 -26.80 -9.72 26.59
C PRO A 218 -25.86 -8.89 25.69
N GLY A 219 -25.66 -7.61 26.04
CA GLY A 219 -24.93 -6.63 25.24
C GLY A 219 -25.83 -5.62 24.50
N GLY A 220 -27.13 -5.89 24.33
CA GLY A 220 -28.14 -4.95 23.83
C GLY A 220 -27.67 -4.05 22.68
N THR A 221 -27.84 -2.74 22.85
CA THR A 221 -27.36 -1.71 21.92
C THR A 221 -25.84 -1.71 21.72
N GLU A 222 -25.04 -2.20 22.67
CA GLU A 222 -23.58 -2.25 22.53
C GLU A 222 -23.13 -3.35 21.56
N SER A 223 -23.92 -4.43 21.40
CA SER A 223 -23.57 -5.54 20.49
C SER A 223 -23.63 -5.16 18.99
N ILE A 224 -24.35 -4.08 18.68
CA ILE A 224 -24.49 -3.52 17.33
C ILE A 224 -23.55 -2.32 17.11
N GLN A 225 -22.79 -1.91 18.14
CA GLN A 225 -21.78 -0.86 18.00
C GLN A 225 -20.43 -1.46 17.59
N PRO A 226 -19.64 -0.76 16.77
CA PRO A 226 -18.27 -1.17 16.48
C PRO A 226 -17.42 -1.19 17.74
N LYS A 227 -16.58 -2.21 17.88
CA LYS A 227 -15.58 -2.31 18.94
C LYS A 227 -14.23 -2.74 18.40
N LEU A 228 -13.17 -2.33 19.09
CA LEU A 228 -11.81 -2.78 18.80
C LEU A 228 -11.52 -4.07 19.54
N VAL A 229 -11.07 -5.08 18.79
CA VAL A 229 -10.56 -6.35 19.30
C VAL A 229 -9.11 -6.47 18.89
N SER A 230 -8.22 -6.68 19.86
CA SER A 230 -6.78 -6.67 19.62
C SER A 230 -6.06 -7.44 20.74
N ASN A 231 -4.86 -7.92 20.44
CA ASN A 231 -3.91 -8.40 21.45
C ASN A 231 -2.93 -7.30 21.93
N VAL A 232 -3.05 -6.07 21.44
CA VAL A 232 -2.22 -4.93 21.86
C VAL A 232 -2.72 -4.42 23.22
N PRO A 233 -1.87 -4.38 24.26
CA PRO A 233 -2.28 -3.96 25.60
C PRO A 233 -2.77 -2.51 25.66
N GLY A 234 -3.96 -2.31 26.24
CA GLY A 234 -4.58 -0.99 26.42
C GLY A 234 -5.22 -0.42 25.17
N ALA A 235 -5.33 -1.20 24.09
CA ALA A 235 -6.05 -0.81 22.89
C ALA A 235 -7.51 -0.47 23.21
N SER A 236 -8.00 0.64 22.69
CA SER A 236 -9.36 1.13 22.88
C SER A 236 -9.89 1.77 21.59
N TYR A 237 -11.20 1.61 21.38
CA TYR A 237 -11.90 2.31 20.30
C TYR A 237 -12.56 3.56 20.83
N ASP A 238 -12.28 4.70 20.21
CA ASP A 238 -12.96 5.96 20.46
C ASP A 238 -13.29 6.59 19.11
N MET A 239 -14.55 6.48 18.69
CA MET A 239 -15.03 6.97 17.41
C MET A 239 -14.74 8.47 17.21
N MET A 240 -14.84 9.27 18.27
CA MET A 240 -14.62 10.72 18.21
C MET A 240 -13.15 11.05 18.04
N LYS A 241 -12.24 10.28 18.66
CA LYS A 241 -10.80 10.48 18.49
C LYS A 241 -10.31 9.99 17.14
N TRP A 242 -10.83 8.85 16.67
CA TRP A 242 -10.39 8.21 15.43
C TRP A 242 -10.87 8.97 14.19
N MET A 243 -12.00 9.70 14.28
CA MET A 243 -12.51 10.59 13.21
C MET A 243 -12.59 9.92 11.83
N GLY A 244 -12.99 8.64 11.78
CA GLY A 244 -13.04 7.87 10.53
C GLY A 244 -11.68 7.35 10.03
N GLY A 245 -10.63 7.43 10.85
CA GLY A 245 -9.34 6.84 10.57
C GLY A 245 -9.40 5.32 10.46
N ARG A 246 -8.42 4.75 9.74
CA ARG A 246 -8.31 3.31 9.45
C ARG A 246 -7.10 2.69 10.13
N LEU A 247 -7.20 1.41 10.46
CA LEU A 247 -6.08 0.62 10.94
C LEU A 247 -5.01 0.51 9.85
N ASN A 248 -3.76 0.71 10.24
CA ASN A 248 -2.62 0.64 9.33
C ASN A 248 -1.42 0.01 10.03
N SER A 249 -0.90 -1.07 9.46
CA SER A 249 0.28 -1.80 9.96
C SER A 249 1.55 -1.57 9.15
N LYS A 250 1.48 -0.80 8.06
CA LYS A 250 2.62 -0.48 7.19
C LYS A 250 3.33 0.80 7.60
N VAL A 251 2.58 1.75 8.18
CA VAL A 251 3.12 3.08 8.54
C VAL A 251 4.19 3.02 9.63
N LYS A 252 4.02 2.19 10.66
CA LYS A 252 4.98 2.09 11.77
C LYS A 252 5.46 0.66 11.90
N TYR A 253 6.78 0.46 11.98
CA TYR A 253 7.34 -0.89 12.03
C TYR A 253 6.86 -1.61 13.29
N ASP A 254 6.31 -2.81 13.07
CA ASP A 254 5.89 -3.74 14.12
C ASP A 254 4.87 -3.17 15.11
N ASP A 255 4.05 -2.23 14.64
CA ASP A 255 2.96 -1.65 15.38
C ASP A 255 1.74 -1.50 14.48
N ILE A 256 0.57 -1.32 15.09
CA ILE A 256 -0.64 -0.97 14.37
C ILE A 256 -1.04 0.42 14.86
N VAL A 257 -1.27 1.31 13.91
CA VAL A 257 -1.70 2.68 14.18
C VAL A 257 -3.02 2.95 13.48
N VAL A 258 -3.67 4.03 13.87
CA VAL A 258 -4.84 4.56 13.18
C VAL A 258 -4.39 5.76 12.36
N THR A 259 -4.57 5.69 11.05
CA THR A 259 -4.31 6.80 10.14
C THR A 259 -5.62 7.54 9.89
N ALA A 260 -5.72 8.75 10.43
CA ALA A 260 -6.78 9.71 10.12
C ALA A 260 -6.23 10.79 9.17
N THR A 261 -7.12 11.61 8.60
CA THR A 261 -6.79 12.55 7.52
C THR A 261 -5.58 13.45 7.80
N ASP A 262 -5.42 13.90 9.04
CA ASP A 262 -4.42 14.89 9.46
C ASP A 262 -3.49 14.37 10.57
N LYS A 263 -3.62 13.11 11.00
CA LYS A 263 -2.88 12.60 12.16
C LYS A 263 -2.75 11.09 12.16
N ILE A 264 -1.73 10.63 12.88
CA ILE A 264 -1.54 9.22 13.23
C ILE A 264 -1.78 9.08 14.73
N ILE A 265 -2.59 8.08 15.12
CA ILE A 265 -2.99 7.82 16.49
C ILE A 265 -2.55 6.40 16.86
N ASP A 266 -2.10 6.19 18.11
CA ASP A 266 -1.89 4.84 18.63
C ASP A 266 -3.24 4.13 18.88
N LEU A 267 -3.20 2.82 19.09
CA LEU A 267 -4.42 2.06 19.42
C LEU A 267 -5.04 2.42 20.78
N LYS A 268 -4.38 3.24 21.61
CA LYS A 268 -4.92 3.73 22.89
C LYS A 268 -5.68 5.06 22.74
N GLY A 269 -5.67 5.63 21.53
CA GLY A 269 -6.31 6.91 21.21
C GLY A 269 -5.43 8.14 21.43
N ASN A 270 -4.11 7.99 21.63
CA ASN A 270 -3.18 9.11 21.74
C ASN A 270 -2.65 9.49 20.34
N THR A 271 -2.70 10.77 20.02
CA THR A 271 -2.04 11.29 18.82
C THR A 271 -0.53 11.07 18.93
N ILE A 272 0.04 10.34 17.97
CA ILE A 272 1.48 10.17 17.84
C ILE A 272 2.06 11.38 17.10
N ILE A 273 1.47 11.75 15.97
CA ILE A 273 1.92 12.89 15.17
C ILE A 273 0.76 13.52 14.39
N THR A 274 0.80 14.83 14.21
CA THR A 274 -0.05 15.59 13.29
C THR A 274 0.71 15.82 11.99
N LEU A 275 0.05 15.56 10.86
CA LEU A 275 0.59 15.72 9.52
C LEU A 275 0.41 17.18 9.08
N SER A 276 1.33 17.66 8.25
CA SER A 276 1.25 19.03 7.72
C SER A 276 0.11 19.21 6.73
N ASP A 277 -0.32 18.13 6.10
CA ASP A 277 -1.27 18.13 4.99
C ASP A 277 -2.30 17.02 5.20
N ASN A 278 -3.52 17.27 4.73
CA ASN A 278 -4.57 16.25 4.72
C ASN A 278 -4.22 15.15 3.70
N ARG A 279 -4.23 13.91 4.15
CA ARG A 279 -3.94 12.72 3.35
C ARG A 279 -5.09 11.73 3.41
N TYR A 280 -5.39 11.15 2.27
CA TYR A 280 -6.37 10.06 2.15
C TYR A 280 -5.70 8.72 1.82
N ASP A 281 -4.45 8.76 1.34
CA ASP A 281 -3.62 7.59 1.12
C ASP A 281 -2.39 7.63 2.04
N PHE A 282 -2.18 6.52 2.74
CA PHE A 282 -1.13 6.32 3.73
C PHE A 282 -0.22 5.15 3.37
N ASN A 283 -0.40 4.52 2.21
CA ASN A 283 0.44 3.41 1.76
C ASN A 283 1.91 3.82 1.59
N ASP A 284 2.15 5.09 1.27
CA ASP A 284 3.46 5.68 1.06
C ASP A 284 3.96 6.50 2.27
N LEU A 285 3.35 6.34 3.46
CA LEU A 285 3.74 7.05 4.67
C LEU A 285 4.49 6.12 5.62
N PHE A 286 5.59 6.62 6.18
CA PHE A 286 6.44 5.90 7.12
C PHE A 286 6.64 6.74 8.36
N LEU A 287 6.46 6.13 9.53
CA LEU A 287 6.65 6.73 10.82
C LEU A 287 7.87 6.09 11.49
N ASN A 288 8.72 6.95 12.00
CA ASN A 288 9.96 6.55 12.65
C ASN A 288 9.67 5.85 14.01
N SER A 289 10.62 5.10 14.54
CA SER A 289 10.43 4.26 15.74
C SER A 289 9.95 5.03 16.96
N SER A 290 10.40 6.29 17.13
CA SER A 290 10.00 7.17 18.24
C SER A 290 8.67 7.89 18.01
N GLY A 291 8.09 7.83 16.81
CA GLY A 291 6.86 8.54 16.47
C GLY A 291 7.01 10.06 16.35
N THR A 292 8.22 10.57 16.20
CA THR A 292 8.51 12.02 16.18
C THR A 292 8.80 12.56 14.79
N LYS A 293 9.09 11.69 13.82
CA LYS A 293 9.34 12.03 12.43
C LYS A 293 8.55 11.11 11.52
N TYR A 294 8.16 11.62 10.36
CA TYR A 294 7.58 10.80 9.30
C TYR A 294 8.28 11.08 7.98
N ALA A 295 8.16 10.15 7.05
CA ALA A 295 8.57 10.29 5.67
C ALA A 295 7.41 9.90 4.76
N SER A 296 7.24 10.58 3.64
CA SER A 296 6.29 10.19 2.62
C SER A 296 6.94 10.01 1.28
N TYR A 297 6.57 8.96 0.57
CA TYR A 297 7.03 8.67 -0.77
C TYR A 297 6.03 9.16 -1.82
N LYS A 298 6.54 9.73 -2.91
CA LYS A 298 5.74 10.11 -4.08
C LYS A 298 6.64 10.22 -5.31
N TYR A 299 6.28 9.52 -6.38
CA TYR A 299 6.94 9.62 -7.69
C TYR A 299 8.47 9.60 -7.64
N GLY A 300 9.04 8.59 -6.97
CA GLY A 300 10.48 8.43 -6.88
C GLY A 300 11.19 9.37 -5.89
N THR A 301 10.42 10.11 -5.08
CA THR A 301 10.95 11.03 -4.07
C THR A 301 10.43 10.69 -2.69
N LEU A 302 11.33 10.57 -1.72
CA LEU A 302 11.01 10.44 -0.31
C LEU A 302 11.22 11.79 0.37
N THR A 303 10.18 12.33 0.98
CA THR A 303 10.21 13.63 1.69
C THR A 303 9.98 13.40 3.18
N PHE A 304 10.88 13.89 4.00
CA PHE A 304 10.82 13.79 5.46
C PHE A 304 10.09 15.00 6.07
N SER A 305 9.59 14.82 7.29
CA SER A 305 8.89 15.87 8.06
C SER A 305 9.75 17.11 8.36
N ASP A 306 11.09 17.00 8.28
CA ASP A 306 12.02 18.13 8.39
C ASP A 306 12.30 18.84 7.05
N LYS A 307 11.53 18.49 6.00
CA LYS A 307 11.61 19.01 4.63
C LYS A 307 12.83 18.54 3.84
N THR A 308 13.68 17.69 4.41
CA THR A 308 14.70 17.00 3.61
C THR A 308 14.03 16.06 2.63
N SER A 309 14.63 15.88 1.46
CA SER A 309 14.10 14.98 0.41
C SER A 309 15.22 14.21 -0.27
N LEU A 310 14.91 12.99 -0.68
CA LEU A 310 15.77 12.10 -1.45
C LEU A 310 15.03 11.74 -2.74
N ALA A 311 15.62 12.00 -3.90
CA ALA A 311 15.00 11.75 -5.19
C ALA A 311 15.68 10.58 -5.92
N GLU A 312 15.08 10.12 -7.02
CA GLU A 312 15.61 9.05 -7.87
C GLU A 312 15.76 7.71 -7.13
N LEU A 313 14.82 7.43 -6.23
CA LEU A 313 14.71 6.17 -5.49
C LEU A 313 13.39 5.49 -5.80
N PHE A 314 13.26 4.23 -5.42
CA PHE A 314 12.03 3.46 -5.52
C PHE A 314 11.92 2.44 -4.39
N ASN A 315 10.71 1.91 -4.23
CA ASN A 315 10.39 0.86 -3.28
C ASN A 315 10.83 1.13 -1.83
N PRO A 316 10.39 2.23 -1.21
CA PRO A 316 10.65 2.48 0.20
C PRO A 316 9.81 1.54 1.09
N ASN A 317 10.43 0.97 2.11
CA ASN A 317 9.77 0.10 3.07
C ASN A 317 10.46 0.14 4.45
N LEU A 318 9.75 -0.28 5.50
CA LEU A 318 10.33 -0.39 6.83
C LEU A 318 10.85 -1.81 7.06
N THR A 319 12.11 -1.92 7.45
CA THR A 319 12.77 -3.19 7.77
C THR A 319 13.39 -3.15 9.16
N LYS A 320 13.62 -4.32 9.77
CA LYS A 320 14.34 -4.42 11.05
C LYS A 320 15.51 -5.37 10.92
N THR A 321 16.69 -4.86 11.23
CA THR A 321 17.96 -5.61 11.23
C THR A 321 18.63 -5.37 12.58
N ASP A 322 19.07 -6.44 13.24
CA ASP A 322 19.74 -6.38 14.55
C ASP A 322 18.97 -5.56 15.61
N GLY A 323 17.64 -5.70 15.61
CA GLY A 323 16.76 -5.00 16.55
C GLY A 323 16.49 -3.53 16.23
N LYS A 324 17.16 -2.96 15.22
CA LYS A 324 16.97 -1.57 14.78
C LYS A 324 16.08 -1.50 13.56
N VAL A 325 15.19 -0.52 13.54
CA VAL A 325 14.29 -0.26 12.42
C VAL A 325 14.97 0.71 11.45
N TYR A 326 14.81 0.44 10.17
CA TYR A 326 15.34 1.23 9.08
C TYR A 326 14.24 1.51 8.08
N LEU A 327 14.23 2.73 7.55
CA LEU A 327 13.57 3.05 6.29
C LEU A 327 14.55 2.69 5.17
N THR A 328 14.26 1.60 4.49
CA THR A 328 15.02 1.11 3.35
C THR A 328 14.41 1.58 2.05
N TYR A 329 15.24 1.78 1.03
CA TYR A 329 14.82 2.11 -0.33
C TYR A 329 15.87 1.64 -1.32
N MET A 330 15.50 1.59 -2.59
CA MET A 330 16.35 1.18 -3.68
C MET A 330 16.61 2.34 -4.64
N TYR A 331 17.74 2.31 -5.34
CA TYR A 331 18.07 3.25 -6.40
C TYR A 331 18.93 2.56 -7.46
N TYR A 332 18.93 3.11 -8.68
CA TYR A 332 19.86 2.70 -9.72
C TYR A 332 21.16 3.49 -9.61
N SER A 333 22.29 2.80 -9.54
CA SER A 333 23.64 3.38 -9.58
C SER A 333 24.18 3.27 -11.01
N PRO A 334 24.24 4.39 -11.78
CA PRO A 334 24.84 4.38 -13.11
C PRO A 334 26.31 4.01 -13.08
N GLY A 335 27.01 4.34 -11.98
CA GLY A 335 28.43 4.10 -11.87
C GLY A 335 28.80 2.64 -11.68
N LYS A 336 27.94 1.89 -10.97
CA LYS A 336 28.08 0.44 -10.79
C LYS A 336 27.26 -0.37 -11.80
N ASN A 337 26.39 0.29 -12.57
CA ASN A 337 25.35 -0.34 -13.39
C ASN A 337 24.60 -1.43 -12.60
N ALA A 338 24.04 -1.00 -11.46
CA ALA A 338 23.48 -1.90 -10.46
C ALA A 338 22.29 -1.25 -9.74
N ILE A 339 21.38 -2.09 -9.25
CA ILE A 339 20.38 -1.67 -8.26
C ILE A 339 21.00 -1.79 -6.88
N MET A 340 20.98 -0.68 -6.17
CA MET A 340 21.54 -0.52 -4.83
C MET A 340 20.39 -0.36 -3.83
N GLN A 341 20.59 -0.83 -2.61
CA GLN A 341 19.68 -0.58 -1.48
C GLN A 341 20.41 0.18 -0.39
N ALA A 342 19.79 1.26 0.05
CA ALA A 342 20.23 2.05 1.18
C ALA A 342 19.27 1.87 2.35
N ALA A 343 19.78 2.09 3.56
CA ALA A 343 19.02 2.00 4.79
C ALA A 343 19.26 3.26 5.62
N ILE A 344 18.20 3.88 6.13
CA ILE A 344 18.27 5.02 7.04
C ILE A 344 17.69 4.58 8.38
N PRO A 345 18.42 4.69 9.51
CA PRO A 345 17.83 4.46 10.82
C PRO A 345 16.58 5.33 11.01
N PHE A 346 15.46 4.71 11.37
CA PHE A 346 14.16 5.38 11.37
C PHE A 346 13.35 5.03 12.62
#